data_AF-A0A517ZB63-F1
#
_entry.id   AF-A0A517ZB63-F1
#
_cell.length_a   1.000
_cell.length_b   1.000
_cell.length_c   1.000
_cell.angle_alpha   90.00
_cell.angle_beta   90.00
_cell.angle_gamma   90.00
#
_symmetry.space_group_name_H-M   'P 1'
#
loop_
_entity.id
_entity.type
_entity.pdbx_description
1 polymer ?
#
loop_
_entity_poly.entity_id
_entity_poly.type
_entity_poly.pdbx_seq_one_letter_code
_entity_poly.pdbx_strand_id
1 'polypeptide(L)'
;MSNFTDRTGRTWQVDVNVAAVKRVRDTLGINLLAVLDDGARLLADLHDDPILLVDVLYVICRPEAETAGVDDEAFGRAMSGDALLAAHAALIEGLEGFFPNPGQRAVLKTLVGKIRGAAEALMEHAETTLQEIDEASVAQHAIASAGSSRASSASSPGR
;
A
#
# COMPACT_ATOMS: atom_id res chain seq x y z
N MET A 1 9.81 -5.82 -16.73
CA MET A 1 8.39 -5.66 -17.06
C MET A 1 7.65 -6.74 -16.32
N SER A 2 6.82 -6.33 -15.38
CA SER A 2 6.00 -7.18 -14.52
C SER A 2 4.53 -6.84 -14.78
N ASN A 3 3.61 -7.65 -14.27
CA ASN A 3 2.18 -7.41 -14.41
C ASN A 3 1.42 -7.86 -13.17
N PHE A 4 0.22 -7.34 -13.02
CA PHE A 4 -0.75 -7.80 -12.03
C PHE A 4 -2.15 -7.79 -12.64
N THR A 5 -3.08 -8.51 -12.01
CA THR A 5 -4.48 -8.54 -12.40
C THR A 5 -5.33 -7.83 -11.36
N ASP A 6 -6.16 -6.88 -11.78
CA ASP A 6 -7.09 -6.19 -10.90
C ASP A 6 -8.32 -7.05 -10.56
N ARG A 7 -9.16 -6.57 -9.64
CA ARG A 7 -10.35 -7.32 -9.22
C ARG A 7 -11.39 -7.52 -10.34
N THR A 8 -11.34 -6.70 -11.39
CA THR A 8 -12.24 -6.81 -12.55
C THR A 8 -11.71 -7.78 -13.61
N GLY A 9 -10.54 -8.38 -13.39
CA GLY A 9 -9.91 -9.34 -14.28
C GLY A 9 -9.07 -8.69 -15.39
N ARG A 10 -8.79 -7.39 -15.32
CA ARG A 10 -7.88 -6.73 -16.27
C ARG A 10 -6.44 -6.95 -15.81
N THR A 11 -5.57 -7.28 -16.75
CA THR A 11 -4.13 -7.36 -16.50
C THR A 11 -3.48 -6.05 -16.89
N TRP A 12 -2.66 -5.50 -16.00
CA TRP A 12 -1.96 -4.24 -16.18
C TRP A 12 -0.46 -4.47 -16.28
N GLN A 13 0.19 -3.86 -17.27
CA GLN A 13 1.63 -3.92 -17.42
C GLN A 13 2.30 -2.82 -16.60
N VAL A 14 3.18 -3.24 -15.68
CA VAL A 14 3.99 -2.33 -14.89
C VAL A 14 5.35 -2.20 -15.57
N ASP A 15 5.39 -1.34 -16.59
CA ASP A 15 6.62 -1.01 -17.32
C ASP A 15 7.25 0.27 -16.77
N VAL A 16 8.16 0.11 -15.82
CA VAL A 16 8.96 1.22 -15.27
C VAL A 16 10.07 1.54 -16.26
N ASN A 17 9.81 2.50 -17.14
CA ASN A 17 10.77 3.07 -18.08
C ASN A 17 10.99 4.58 -17.82
N VAL A 18 11.89 5.22 -18.55
CA VAL A 18 12.22 6.65 -18.36
C VAL A 18 10.99 7.55 -18.54
N ALA A 19 10.08 7.22 -19.46
CA ALA A 19 8.86 7.98 -19.65
C ALA A 19 7.88 7.81 -18.48
N ALA A 20 7.75 6.60 -17.94
CA ALA A 20 6.94 6.33 -16.75
C ALA A 20 7.48 7.08 -15.52
N VAL A 21 8.78 6.97 -15.23
CA VAL A 21 9.44 7.68 -14.12
C VAL A 21 9.27 9.19 -14.25
N LYS A 22 9.45 9.75 -15.46
CA LYS A 22 9.22 11.16 -15.72
C LYS A 22 7.76 11.54 -15.44
N ARG A 23 6.79 10.74 -15.91
CA ARG A 23 5.36 11.01 -15.73
C ARG A 23 4.96 11.00 -14.26
N VAL A 24 5.45 10.04 -13.48
CA VAL A 24 5.21 9.96 -12.02
C VAL A 24 5.76 11.20 -11.32
N ARG A 25 6.99 11.60 -11.65
CA ARG A 25 7.58 12.83 -11.09
C ARG A 25 6.78 14.08 -11.46
N ASP A 26 6.42 14.23 -12.73
CA ASP A 26 5.77 15.44 -13.23
C ASP A 26 4.29 15.52 -12.78
N THR A 27 3.63 14.38 -12.52
CA THR A 27 2.21 14.32 -12.11
C THR A 27 2.03 14.32 -10.60
N LEU A 28 2.84 13.55 -9.87
CA LEU A 28 2.67 13.31 -8.43
C LEU A 28 3.76 13.98 -7.58
N GLY A 29 4.82 14.53 -8.19
CA GLY A 29 5.97 15.07 -7.47
C GLY A 29 6.88 14.00 -6.87
N ILE A 30 6.68 12.72 -7.20
CA ILE A 30 7.40 11.59 -6.61
C ILE A 30 8.58 11.20 -7.50
N ASN A 31 9.77 11.10 -6.90
CA ASN A 31 10.95 10.57 -7.58
C ASN A 31 11.11 9.07 -7.27
N LEU A 32 10.64 8.21 -8.16
CA LEU A 32 10.79 6.75 -8.01
C LEU A 32 12.24 6.27 -7.88
N LEU A 33 13.21 7.06 -8.35
CA LEU A 33 14.62 6.69 -8.29
C LEU A 33 15.27 7.01 -6.94
N ALA A 34 14.58 7.76 -6.07
CA ALA A 34 15.05 8.05 -4.71
C ALA A 34 15.11 6.79 -3.83
N VAL A 35 14.50 5.68 -4.27
CA VAL A 35 14.42 4.39 -3.57
C VAL A 35 15.76 3.83 -3.07
N LEU A 36 16.88 4.22 -3.68
CA LEU A 36 18.22 3.80 -3.28
C LEU A 36 18.93 4.79 -2.33
N ASP A 37 18.47 6.04 -2.29
CA ASP A 37 19.17 7.15 -1.62
C ASP A 37 18.40 7.70 -0.41
N ASP A 38 17.10 7.37 -0.28
CA ASP A 38 16.20 7.93 0.73
C ASP A 38 16.07 7.09 2.02
N GLY A 39 16.91 6.07 2.17
CA GLY A 39 16.85 5.18 3.33
C GLY A 39 15.61 4.29 3.35
N ALA A 40 15.05 3.95 2.18
CA ALA A 40 13.87 3.11 2.00
C ALA A 40 12.54 3.78 2.32
N ARG A 41 12.53 5.10 2.47
CA ARG A 41 11.33 5.86 2.83
C ARG A 41 10.25 5.72 1.77
N LEU A 42 10.59 5.86 0.48
CA LEU A 42 9.61 5.68 -0.60
C LEU A 42 9.00 4.28 -0.60
N LEU A 43 9.78 3.24 -0.31
CA LEU A 43 9.25 1.88 -0.21
C LEU A 43 8.29 1.72 0.95
N ALA A 44 8.60 2.32 2.10
CA ALA A 44 7.70 2.33 3.24
C ALA A 44 6.40 3.09 2.93
N ASP A 45 6.50 4.29 2.35
CA ASP A 45 5.34 5.10 1.99
C ASP A 45 4.42 4.35 0.99
N LEU A 46 5.00 3.68 -0.03
CA LEU A 46 4.24 2.86 -0.99
C LEU A 46 3.60 1.60 -0.39
N HIS A 47 4.15 1.10 0.73
CA HIS A 47 3.62 -0.06 1.44
C HIS A 47 2.48 0.33 2.39
N ASP A 48 2.69 1.39 3.15
CA ASP A 48 1.79 1.84 4.22
C ASP A 48 0.61 2.67 3.68
N ASP A 49 0.79 3.34 2.54
CA ASP A 49 -0.26 4.13 1.89
C ASP A 49 -0.74 3.47 0.58
N PRO A 50 -1.84 2.70 0.63
CA PRO A 50 -2.40 2.08 -0.57
C PRO A 50 -2.97 3.10 -1.57
N ILE A 51 -3.31 4.33 -1.13
CA ILE A 51 -3.76 5.38 -2.05
C ILE A 51 -2.57 5.84 -2.89
N LEU A 52 -1.44 6.15 -2.23
CA LEU A 52 -0.20 6.51 -2.91
C LEU A 52 0.26 5.43 -3.90
N LEU A 53 0.19 4.16 -3.50
CA LEU A 53 0.51 3.02 -4.35
C LEU A 53 -0.35 3.02 -5.63
N VAL A 54 -1.67 3.19 -5.47
CA VAL A 54 -2.63 3.17 -6.59
C VAL A 54 -2.41 4.37 -7.51
N ASP A 55 -2.17 5.56 -6.96
CA ASP A 55 -1.89 6.76 -7.75
C ASP A 55 -0.63 6.58 -8.61
N VAL A 56 0.45 6.05 -8.02
CA VAL A 56 1.69 5.77 -8.75
C VAL A 56 1.46 4.73 -9.85
N LEU A 57 0.76 3.64 -9.55
CA LEU A 57 0.44 2.60 -10.52
C LEU A 57 -0.44 3.13 -11.66
N TYR A 58 -1.47 3.93 -11.36
CA TYR A 58 -2.31 4.53 -12.38
C TYR A 58 -1.47 5.40 -13.32
N VAL A 59 -0.57 6.23 -12.79
CA VAL A 59 0.31 7.08 -13.62
C VAL A 59 1.27 6.24 -14.49
N ILE A 60 1.78 5.12 -13.97
CA ILE A 60 2.61 4.19 -14.76
C ILE A 60 1.79 3.53 -15.87
N CYS A 61 0.63 2.98 -15.53
CA CYS A 61 -0.26 2.26 -16.44
C CYS A 61 -1.11 3.19 -17.32
N ARG A 62 -1.02 4.52 -17.14
CA ARG A 62 -1.88 5.51 -17.80
C ARG A 62 -2.01 5.34 -19.32
N PRO A 63 -0.96 5.05 -20.10
CA PRO A 63 -1.11 4.83 -21.54
C PRO A 63 -2.01 3.63 -21.89
N GLU A 64 -1.92 2.56 -21.10
CA GLU A 64 -2.77 1.37 -21.24
C GLU A 64 -4.21 1.68 -20.77
N ALA A 65 -4.34 2.41 -19.65
CA ALA A 65 -5.63 2.81 -19.10
C ALA A 65 -6.42 3.72 -20.05
N GLU A 66 -5.76 4.71 -20.65
CA GLU A 66 -6.36 5.59 -21.67
C GLU A 66 -6.83 4.80 -22.89
N THR A 67 -6.07 3.79 -23.33
CA THR A 67 -6.46 2.90 -24.45
C THR A 67 -7.67 2.04 -24.09
N ALA A 68 -7.76 1.59 -22.83
CA ALA A 68 -8.87 0.79 -22.31
C ALA A 68 -10.09 1.63 -21.87
N GLY A 69 -10.02 2.96 -21.94
CA GLY A 69 -11.08 3.86 -21.46
C GLY A 69 -11.28 3.80 -19.94
N VAL A 70 -10.22 3.51 -19.18
CA VAL A 70 -10.23 3.43 -17.71
C VAL A 70 -9.61 4.71 -17.15
N ASP A 71 -10.42 5.50 -16.44
CA ASP A 71 -9.95 6.66 -15.70
C ASP A 71 -9.38 6.28 -14.33
N ASP A 72 -8.81 7.26 -13.64
CA ASP A 72 -8.18 7.08 -12.32
C ASP A 72 -9.16 6.49 -11.30
N GLU A 73 -10.38 7.02 -11.24
CA GLU A 73 -11.40 6.53 -10.30
C GLU A 73 -11.81 5.08 -10.62
N ALA A 74 -11.97 4.72 -11.89
CA ALA A 74 -12.28 3.35 -12.31
C ALA A 74 -11.12 2.39 -12.03
N PHE A 75 -9.88 2.85 -12.23
CA PHE A 75 -8.69 2.09 -11.88
C PHE A 75 -8.66 1.84 -10.37
N GLY A 76 -8.76 2.89 -9.55
CA GLY A 76 -8.77 2.79 -8.09
C GLY A 76 -9.88 1.92 -7.53
N ARG A 77 -11.11 1.99 -8.10
CA ARG A 77 -12.22 1.08 -7.72
C ARG A 77 -11.91 -0.40 -7.95
N ALA A 78 -11.02 -0.73 -8.90
CA ALA A 78 -10.61 -2.10 -9.18
C ALA A 78 -9.45 -2.60 -8.28
N MET A 79 -8.84 -1.70 -7.50
CA MET A 79 -7.70 -1.97 -6.63
C MET A 79 -8.15 -2.28 -5.21
N SER A 80 -8.28 -3.57 -4.87
CA SER A 80 -8.69 -4.00 -3.52
C SER A 80 -8.20 -5.40 -3.20
N GLY A 81 -7.92 -5.66 -1.92
CA GLY A 81 -7.50 -6.98 -1.44
C GLY A 81 -6.22 -7.46 -2.13
N ASP A 82 -6.22 -8.69 -2.61
CA ASP A 82 -5.05 -9.33 -3.24
C ASP A 82 -4.51 -8.57 -4.45
N ALA A 83 -5.35 -7.79 -5.14
CA ALA A 83 -4.91 -6.95 -6.25
C ALA A 83 -3.88 -5.89 -5.79
N LEU A 84 -4.03 -5.32 -4.58
CA LEU A 84 -3.06 -4.37 -4.03
C LEU A 84 -1.72 -5.04 -3.77
N LEU A 85 -1.74 -6.24 -3.18
CA LEU A 85 -0.52 -6.99 -2.90
C LEU A 85 0.22 -7.37 -4.20
N ALA A 86 -0.52 -7.88 -5.19
CA ALA A 86 0.03 -8.23 -6.49
C ALA A 86 0.60 -6.99 -7.23
N ALA A 87 -0.09 -5.86 -7.16
CA ALA A 87 0.34 -4.64 -7.80
C ALA A 87 1.56 -4.01 -7.12
N HIS A 88 1.64 -4.06 -5.79
CA HIS A 88 2.84 -3.69 -5.05
C HIS A 88 4.03 -4.55 -5.48
N ALA A 89 3.87 -5.88 -5.52
CA ALA A 89 4.92 -6.78 -5.98
C ALA A 89 5.37 -6.47 -7.42
N ALA A 90 4.42 -6.23 -8.32
CA ALA A 90 4.71 -5.85 -9.70
C ALA A 90 5.47 -4.52 -9.78
N LEU A 91 5.11 -3.50 -9.00
CA LEU A 91 5.83 -2.22 -8.95
C LEU A 91 7.30 -2.40 -8.52
N ILE A 92 7.53 -3.19 -7.47
CA ILE A 92 8.89 -3.46 -7.00
C ILE A 92 9.72 -4.19 -8.07
N GLU A 93 9.17 -5.22 -8.71
CA GLU A 93 9.86 -5.93 -9.79
C GLU A 93 10.15 -5.00 -10.99
N GLY A 94 9.22 -4.09 -11.30
CA GLY A 94 9.41 -3.05 -12.30
C GLY A 94 10.58 -2.13 -11.96
N LEU A 95 10.66 -1.66 -10.71
CA LEU A 95 11.75 -0.82 -10.21
C LEU A 95 13.10 -1.56 -10.24
N GLU A 96 13.15 -2.83 -9.83
CA GLU A 96 14.35 -3.66 -9.96
C GLU A 96 14.81 -3.77 -11.42
N GLY A 97 13.87 -3.94 -12.35
CA GLY A 97 14.15 -4.03 -13.79
C GLY A 97 14.66 -2.72 -14.41
N PHE A 98 14.33 -1.57 -13.81
CA PHE A 98 14.75 -0.25 -14.33
C PHE A 98 16.26 -0.01 -14.19
N PHE A 99 16.87 -0.47 -13.10
CA PHE A 99 18.29 -0.19 -12.83
C PHE A 99 19.20 -1.07 -13.70
N PRO A 100 20.03 -0.50 -14.59
CA PRO A 100 20.93 -1.29 -15.44
C PRO A 100 22.08 -1.92 -14.66
N ASN A 101 22.49 -1.30 -13.55
CA ASN A 101 23.58 -1.76 -12.70
C ASN A 101 23.15 -2.97 -11.85
N PRO A 102 23.82 -4.14 -11.98
CA PRO A 102 23.50 -5.33 -11.18
C PRO A 102 23.61 -5.13 -9.67
N GLY A 103 24.55 -4.30 -9.21
CA GLY A 103 24.72 -3.98 -7.79
C GLY A 103 23.54 -3.20 -7.23
N GLN A 104 23.02 -2.23 -7.98
CA GLN A 104 21.81 -1.48 -7.57
C GLN A 104 20.59 -2.41 -7.44
N ARG A 105 20.41 -3.33 -8.41
CA ARG A 105 19.35 -4.35 -8.33
C ARG A 105 19.50 -5.24 -7.11
N ALA A 106 20.71 -5.69 -6.81
CA ALA A 106 20.99 -6.54 -5.65
C ALA A 106 20.72 -5.82 -4.32
N VAL A 107 21.08 -4.53 -4.24
CA VAL A 107 20.79 -3.68 -3.08
C VAL A 107 19.29 -3.51 -2.88
N LEU A 108 18.55 -3.14 -3.93
CA LEU A 108 17.10 -2.97 -3.87
C LEU A 108 16.41 -4.26 -3.45
N LYS A 109 16.77 -5.39 -4.07
CA LYS A 109 16.22 -6.71 -3.72
C LYS A 109 16.46 -7.08 -2.25
N THR A 110 17.67 -6.80 -1.76
CA THR A 110 18.03 -7.04 -0.36
C THR A 110 17.23 -6.13 0.58
N LEU A 111 17.04 -4.87 0.19
CA LEU A 111 16.29 -3.89 0.96
C LEU A 111 14.82 -4.30 1.08
N VAL A 112 14.17 -4.61 -0.03
CA VAL A 112 12.79 -5.11 -0.10
C VAL A 112 12.62 -6.36 0.76
N GLY A 113 13.55 -7.32 0.64
CA GLY A 113 13.53 -8.54 1.44
C GLY A 113 13.61 -8.27 2.94
N LYS A 114 14.42 -7.29 3.37
CA LYS A 114 14.51 -6.90 4.79
C LYS A 114 13.25 -6.21 5.30
N ILE A 115 12.65 -5.32 4.52
CA ILE A 115 11.39 -4.64 4.88
C ILE A 115 10.29 -5.69 5.06
N ARG A 116 10.16 -6.61 4.11
CA ARG A 116 9.19 -7.70 4.18
C ARG A 116 9.41 -8.59 5.40
N GLY A 117 10.64 -9.03 5.65
CA GLY A 117 10.96 -9.85 6.82
C GLY A 117 10.67 -9.14 8.15
N ALA A 118 10.88 -7.82 8.22
CA ALA A 118 10.53 -7.04 9.40
C ALA A 118 9.00 -6.95 9.60
N ALA A 119 8.23 -6.74 8.52
CA ALA A 119 6.78 -6.73 8.57
C ALA A 119 6.21 -8.09 9.01
N GLU A 120 6.74 -9.20 8.48
CA GLU A 120 6.36 -10.56 8.87
C GLU A 120 6.63 -10.81 10.36
N ALA A 121 7.82 -10.45 10.86
CA ALA A 121 8.15 -10.59 12.28
C ALA A 121 7.27 -9.73 13.21
N LEU A 122 6.88 -8.53 12.78
CA LEU A 122 5.96 -7.67 13.52
C LEU A 122 4.56 -8.28 13.59
N MET A 123 4.07 -8.86 12.50
CA MET A 123 2.77 -9.56 12.47
C MET A 123 2.79 -10.79 13.39
N GLU A 124 3.85 -11.60 13.35
CA GLU A 124 4.01 -12.74 14.27
C GLU A 124 3.98 -12.32 15.74
N HIS A 125 4.65 -11.20 16.07
CA HIS A 125 4.63 -10.65 17.42
C HIS A 125 3.23 -10.12 17.81
N ALA A 126 2.54 -9.46 16.89
CA ALA A 126 1.17 -8.98 17.11
C ALA A 126 0.20 -10.15 17.33
N GLU A 127 0.30 -11.22 16.54
CA GLU A 127 -0.50 -12.45 16.70
C GLU A 127 -0.28 -13.09 18.07
N THR A 128 0.98 -13.21 18.50
CA THR A 128 1.32 -13.72 19.84
C THR A 128 0.68 -12.84 20.92
N THR A 129 0.77 -11.52 20.79
CA THR A 129 0.17 -10.58 21.74
C THR A 129 -1.36 -10.69 21.77
N LEU A 130 -2.00 -10.89 20.61
CA LEU A 130 -3.46 -11.07 20.52
C LEU A 130 -3.93 -12.35 21.23
N GLN A 131 -3.12 -13.42 21.22
CA GLN A 131 -3.44 -14.65 21.95
C GLN A 131 -3.41 -14.48 23.48
N GLU A 132 -2.66 -13.49 23.96
CA GLU A 132 -2.61 -13.16 25.39
C GLU A 132 -3.77 -12.26 25.84
N ILE A 133 -4.58 -11.75 24.91
CA ILE A 133 -5.75 -10.92 25.25
C ILE A 133 -6.84 -11.79 25.87
N ASP A 134 -7.19 -11.49 27.13
CA ASP A 134 -8.34 -12.07 27.80
C ASP A 134 -9.66 -11.52 27.23
N GLU A 135 -10.42 -12.38 26.56
CA GLU A 135 -11.72 -12.06 25.96
C GLU A 135 -12.71 -11.49 26.99
N ALA A 136 -12.64 -11.94 28.24
CA ALA A 136 -13.50 -11.45 29.32
C ALA A 136 -13.21 -9.98 29.64
N SER A 137 -11.94 -9.60 29.72
CA SER A 137 -11.50 -8.21 29.92
C SER A 137 -11.95 -7.29 28.77
N VAL A 138 -11.83 -7.75 27.51
CA VAL A 138 -12.29 -6.99 26.34
C VAL A 138 -13.81 -6.78 26.37
N ALA A 139 -14.58 -7.84 26.67
CA ALA A 139 -16.03 -7.74 26.81
C ALA A 139 -16.42 -6.76 27.93
N GLN A 140 -15.70 -6.77 29.04
CA GLN A 140 -15.97 -5.90 30.18
C GLN A 140 -15.66 -4.44 29.88
N HIS A 141 -14.57 -4.15 29.15
CA HIS A 141 -14.26 -2.81 28.63
C HIS A 141 -15.31 -2.32 27.62
N ALA A 142 -15.79 -3.18 26.72
CA ALA A 142 -16.83 -2.84 25.76
C ALA A 142 -18.20 -2.56 26.43
N ILE A 143 -18.55 -3.34 27.45
CA ILE A 143 -19.77 -3.12 28.25
C ILE A 143 -19.67 -1.82 29.05
N ALA A 144 -18.52 -1.54 29.66
CA ALA A 144 -18.29 -0.30 30.43
C ALA A 144 -18.38 0.96 29.56
N SER A 145 -17.84 0.92 28.33
CA SER A 145 -17.93 2.05 27.38
C SER A 145 -19.34 2.25 26.81
N ALA A 146 -20.10 1.18 26.60
CA ALA A 146 -21.51 1.26 26.22
C ALA A 146 -22.42 1.75 27.37
N GLY A 147 -22.08 1.40 28.62
CA GLY A 147 -22.81 1.80 29.83
C GLY A 147 -22.68 3.30 30.16
N SER A 148 -21.50 3.90 29.96
CA SER A 148 -21.29 5.34 30.20
C SER A 148 -22.10 6.23 29.25
N SER A 149 -22.42 5.73 28.05
CA SER A 149 -23.21 6.45 27.05
C SER A 149 -24.70 6.57 27.42
N ARG A 150 -25.25 5.64 28.22
CA ARG A 150 -26.67 5.70 28.65
C ARG A 150 -26.93 6.63 29.84
N ALA A 151 -25.92 6.94 30.65
CA ALA A 151 -26.08 7.78 31.84
C ALA A 151 -26.18 9.29 31.51
N SER A 152 -25.66 9.74 30.36
CA SER A 152 -25.60 11.17 30.00
C SER A 152 -26.91 11.75 29.43
N SER A 153 -27.95 10.93 29.21
CA SER A 153 -29.22 11.39 28.63
C SER A 153 -30.31 11.78 29.66
N ALA A 154 -30.02 11.73 30.97
CA ALA A 154 -31.03 11.89 32.02
C ALA A 154 -31.04 13.26 32.75
N SER A 155 -30.22 14.23 32.35
CA SER A 155 -30.05 15.48 33.11
C SER A 155 -30.30 16.73 32.27
N SER A 156 -31.58 17.07 32.06
CA SER A 156 -32.03 18.47 31.86
C SER A 156 -33.53 18.62 32.14
N PRO A 157 -33.93 19.03 33.36
CA PRO A 157 -35.13 19.81 33.56
C PRO A 157 -34.74 21.30 33.64
N GLY A 158 -35.23 22.07 32.67
CA GLY A 158 -34.96 23.50 32.58
C GLY A 158 -35.51 24.31 33.75
N ARG A 159 -34.85 25.45 33.99
CA ARG A 159 -35.45 26.64 34.60
C ARG A 159 -34.71 27.88 34.14
#